data_AF-A0A242CG99-F1
#
_entry.id   AF-A0A242CG99-F1
#
_cell.length_a   1.000
_cell.length_b   1.000
_cell.length_c   1.000
_cell.angle_alpha   90.00
_cell.angle_beta   90.00
_cell.angle_gamma   90.00
#
_symmetry.space_group_name_H-M   'P 1'
#
loop_
_entity.id
_entity.type
_entity.pdbx_description
1 polymer ?
#
loop_
_entity_poly.entity_id
_entity_poly.type
_entity_poly.pdbx_seq_one_letter_code
_entity_poly.pdbx_strand_id
1 'polypeptide(L)'
;MCQTIDSLVLQAKNGDSEALEKVLVEYGYRYDKRLGKFLGNFYSLLVYGKLDLKDKPTRRLFQLFATDNEVIERLKYNLMNESIYDSIYAFTDYLQHEMMNKLDRRQIKDDLVLMFIEKVHSYKKKSVKVNFDTYISNSFHHDVFTYIQKTLFSEDILWVENDRLTDLIENIAIEDDFTVFEDQYYKDMLNDDTLTIRWTNGHCHEAFKALSVFDRNILKLHYWDKLSDGTIADMMCLHINTIYTRRRKSVDLVQAELAYLLKESYV
;
A
#
# COMPACT_ATOMS: atom_id res chain seq x y z
N MET A 1 -10.95 -45.56 6.20
CA MET A 1 -9.73 -44.86 6.62
C MET A 1 -10.01 -43.37 6.60
N CYS A 2 -10.02 -42.68 7.74
CA CYS A 2 -10.15 -41.22 7.75
C CYS A 2 -8.92 -40.60 7.09
N GLN A 3 -9.11 -40.01 5.91
CA GLN A 3 -8.07 -39.19 5.29
C GLN A 3 -7.75 -38.03 6.23
N THR A 4 -6.46 -37.79 6.48
CA THR A 4 -6.02 -36.65 7.30
C THR A 4 -6.14 -35.36 6.48
N ILE A 5 -6.46 -34.23 7.14
CA ILE A 5 -6.60 -32.92 6.47
C ILE A 5 -5.36 -32.59 5.63
N ASP A 6 -4.16 -32.89 6.16
CA ASP A 6 -2.90 -32.71 5.43
C ASP A 6 -2.85 -33.51 4.11
N SER A 7 -3.43 -34.72 4.07
CA SER A 7 -3.48 -35.54 2.85
C SER A 7 -4.43 -34.94 1.82
N LEU A 8 -5.58 -34.41 2.26
CA LEU A 8 -6.53 -33.73 1.40
C LEU A 8 -5.96 -32.42 0.84
N VAL A 9 -5.24 -31.66 1.65
CA VAL A 9 -4.54 -30.44 1.21
C VAL A 9 -3.49 -30.76 0.14
N LEU A 10 -2.71 -31.83 0.32
CA LEU A 10 -1.73 -32.25 -0.69
C LEU A 10 -2.40 -32.70 -2.00
N GLN A 11 -3.54 -33.39 -1.93
CA GLN A 11 -4.34 -33.76 -3.10
C GLN A 11 -4.92 -32.53 -3.80
N ALA A 12 -5.51 -31.61 -3.06
CA ALA A 12 -6.04 -30.34 -3.56
C ALA A 12 -4.99 -29.53 -4.31
N LYS A 13 -3.75 -29.49 -3.78
CA LYS A 13 -2.62 -28.83 -4.45
C LYS A 13 -2.24 -29.44 -5.80
N ASN A 14 -2.47 -30.74 -5.98
CA ASN A 14 -2.20 -31.44 -7.24
C ASN A 14 -3.35 -31.29 -8.25
N GLY A 15 -4.34 -30.43 -7.97
CA GLY A 15 -5.47 -30.13 -8.85
C GLY A 15 -6.72 -30.97 -8.58
N ASP A 16 -6.75 -31.76 -7.50
CA ASP A 16 -7.95 -32.51 -7.11
C ASP A 16 -9.02 -31.56 -6.54
N SER A 17 -10.04 -31.29 -7.35
CA SER A 17 -11.13 -30.39 -7.01
C SER A 17 -12.03 -30.96 -5.90
N GLU A 18 -12.17 -32.28 -5.81
CA GLU A 18 -12.99 -32.93 -4.78
C GLU A 18 -12.29 -32.88 -3.42
N ALA A 19 -10.97 -33.05 -3.41
CA ALA A 19 -10.17 -32.87 -2.19
C ALA A 19 -10.20 -31.40 -1.71
N LEU A 20 -10.13 -30.43 -2.61
CA LEU A 20 -10.24 -29.00 -2.27
C LEU A 20 -11.59 -28.67 -1.65
N GLU A 21 -12.68 -29.17 -2.22
CA GLU A 21 -14.03 -28.96 -1.70
C GLU A 21 -14.17 -29.54 -0.28
N LYS A 22 -13.63 -30.74 -0.02
CA LYS A 22 -13.63 -31.35 1.32
C LYS A 22 -12.88 -30.51 2.34
N VAL A 23 -11.71 -29.96 1.98
CA VAL A 23 -10.95 -29.04 2.84
C VAL A 23 -11.77 -27.78 3.10
N LEU A 24 -12.35 -27.18 2.07
CA LEU A 24 -13.17 -25.98 2.20
C LEU A 24 -14.34 -26.22 3.17
N VAL A 25 -15.07 -27.32 3.03
CA VAL A 25 -16.20 -27.67 3.91
C VAL A 25 -15.75 -27.82 5.36
N GLU A 26 -14.60 -28.45 5.60
CA GLU A 26 -14.04 -28.65 6.96
C GLU A 26 -13.72 -27.31 7.65
N TYR A 27 -13.15 -26.35 6.91
CA TYR A 27 -12.84 -25.01 7.43
C TYR A 27 -14.01 -24.02 7.35
N GLY A 28 -15.19 -24.52 6.97
CA GLY A 28 -16.45 -23.81 7.11
C GLY A 28 -17.04 -23.25 5.82
N TYR A 29 -16.53 -23.57 4.65
CA TYR A 29 -17.24 -23.23 3.42
C TYR A 29 -18.57 -23.99 3.31
N ARG A 30 -19.64 -23.27 3.01
CA ARG A 30 -20.96 -23.85 2.69
C ARG A 30 -21.58 -23.02 1.57
N TYR A 31 -21.97 -23.68 0.48
CA TYR A 31 -22.57 -23.04 -0.69
C TYR A 31 -23.80 -22.20 -0.30
N ASP A 32 -24.79 -22.82 0.37
CA ASP A 32 -26.08 -22.19 0.66
C ASP A 32 -26.30 -21.80 2.14
N LYS A 33 -25.25 -21.89 2.98
CA LYS A 33 -25.36 -21.63 4.42
C LYS A 33 -24.31 -20.66 4.91
N ARG A 34 -24.47 -20.21 6.15
CA ARG A 34 -23.44 -19.45 6.87
C ARG A 34 -22.13 -20.24 6.90
N LEU A 35 -21.02 -19.51 6.76
CA LEU A 35 -19.69 -20.08 6.91
C LEU A 35 -19.55 -20.72 8.30
N GLY A 36 -18.91 -21.89 8.37
CA GLY A 36 -18.58 -22.62 9.58
C GLY A 36 -17.52 -21.91 10.41
N LYS A 37 -17.14 -22.49 11.55
CA LYS A 37 -16.52 -21.76 12.66
C LYS A 37 -15.27 -20.93 12.31
N PHE A 38 -14.36 -21.44 11.48
CA PHE A 38 -13.10 -20.73 11.18
C PHE A 38 -13.32 -19.51 10.27
N LEU A 39 -13.74 -19.73 9.02
CA LEU A 39 -14.02 -18.63 8.08
C LEU A 39 -15.20 -17.76 8.53
N GLY A 40 -16.18 -18.38 9.20
CA GLY A 40 -17.36 -17.73 9.73
C GLY A 40 -17.06 -16.72 10.83
N ASN A 41 -15.99 -16.88 11.60
CA ASN A 41 -15.58 -15.88 12.60
C ASN A 41 -15.12 -14.58 11.91
N PHE A 42 -14.23 -14.67 10.91
CA PHE A 42 -13.79 -13.50 10.15
C PHE A 42 -14.93 -12.88 9.33
N TYR A 43 -15.78 -13.72 8.70
CA TYR A 43 -16.94 -13.23 7.99
C TYR A 43 -17.95 -12.53 8.91
N SER A 44 -18.19 -13.08 10.10
CA SER A 44 -19.13 -12.48 11.05
C SER A 44 -18.61 -11.18 11.65
N LEU A 45 -17.29 -11.09 11.82
CA LEU A 45 -16.62 -9.85 12.18
C LEU A 45 -16.86 -8.77 11.13
N LEU A 46 -16.53 -9.05 9.87
CA LEU A 46 -16.57 -8.06 8.78
C LEU A 46 -18.00 -7.67 8.38
N VAL A 47 -18.95 -8.62 8.40
CA VAL A 47 -20.31 -8.38 7.90
C VAL A 47 -21.29 -7.99 9.00
N TYR A 48 -21.18 -8.60 10.18
CA TYR A 48 -22.15 -8.44 11.27
C TYR A 48 -21.57 -7.74 12.51
N GLY A 49 -20.29 -7.39 12.53
CA GLY A 49 -19.63 -6.78 13.69
C GLY A 49 -19.52 -7.75 14.87
N LYS A 50 -19.75 -9.05 14.64
CA LYS A 50 -19.78 -10.04 15.71
C LYS A 50 -18.38 -10.55 15.98
N LEU A 51 -17.83 -10.08 17.09
CA LEU A 51 -16.49 -10.39 17.55
C LEU A 51 -16.48 -11.54 18.55
N ASP A 52 -15.62 -12.55 18.31
CA ASP A 52 -15.31 -13.58 19.31
C ASP A 52 -13.86 -13.41 19.81
N LEU A 53 -13.71 -12.71 20.93
CA LEU A 53 -12.40 -12.50 21.58
C LEU A 53 -11.86 -13.76 22.25
N LYS A 54 -12.61 -14.85 22.38
CA LYS A 54 -12.07 -16.15 22.84
C LYS A 54 -11.24 -16.81 21.74
N ASP A 55 -11.52 -16.49 20.48
CA ASP A 55 -10.80 -17.01 19.34
C ASP A 55 -9.41 -16.37 19.19
N LYS A 56 -8.37 -17.23 19.17
CA LYS A 56 -6.98 -16.78 19.14
C LYS A 56 -6.59 -16.10 17.82
N PRO A 57 -6.95 -16.62 16.62
CA PRO A 57 -6.77 -15.92 15.35
C PRO A 57 -7.40 -14.52 15.34
N THR A 58 -8.62 -14.39 15.86
CA THR A 58 -9.32 -13.10 15.96
C THR A 58 -8.56 -12.13 16.85
N ARG A 59 -8.11 -12.52 18.05
CA ARG A 59 -7.28 -11.63 18.89
C ARG A 59 -5.98 -11.21 18.22
N ARG A 60 -5.35 -12.10 17.46
CA ARG A 60 -4.13 -11.78 16.71
C ARG A 60 -4.38 -10.78 15.58
N LEU A 61 -5.56 -10.81 14.96
CA LEU A 61 -5.94 -9.79 13.98
C LEU A 61 -5.92 -8.39 14.62
N PHE A 62 -6.55 -8.22 15.79
CA PHE A 62 -6.58 -6.93 16.49
C PHE A 62 -5.20 -6.50 17.02
N GLN A 63 -4.30 -7.44 17.34
CA GLN A 63 -2.92 -7.11 17.67
C GLN A 63 -2.19 -6.41 16.51
N LEU A 64 -2.57 -6.66 15.26
CA LEU A 64 -1.97 -5.99 14.10
C LEU A 64 -2.46 -4.55 13.93
N PHE A 65 -3.62 -4.20 14.48
CA PHE A 65 -4.17 -2.84 14.45
C PHE A 65 -3.76 -2.02 15.69
N ALA A 66 -3.44 -2.67 16.81
CA ALA A 66 -3.04 -1.99 18.02
C ALA A 66 -1.64 -1.37 17.89
N THR A 67 -1.51 -0.09 18.22
CA THR A 67 -0.22 0.61 18.29
C THR A 67 0.41 0.52 19.70
N ASP A 68 -0.43 0.40 20.74
CA ASP A 68 0.02 0.35 22.13
C ASP A 68 0.46 -1.08 22.53
N ASN A 69 1.69 -1.19 23.01
CA ASN A 69 2.28 -2.44 23.50
C ASN A 69 1.47 -3.05 24.66
N GLU A 70 0.87 -2.25 25.53
CA GLU A 70 0.07 -2.76 26.64
C GLU A 70 -1.18 -3.48 26.14
N VAL A 71 -1.86 -2.90 25.14
CA VAL A 71 -3.03 -3.51 24.49
C VAL A 71 -2.65 -4.80 23.77
N ILE A 72 -1.49 -4.82 23.08
CA ILE A 72 -0.96 -6.00 22.40
C ILE A 72 -0.72 -7.15 23.40
N GLU A 73 -0.06 -6.88 24.53
CA GLU A 73 0.19 -7.90 25.54
C GLU A 73 -1.09 -8.45 26.17
N ARG A 74 -2.03 -7.56 26.49
CA ARG A 74 -3.33 -7.95 27.05
C ARG A 74 -4.15 -8.80 26.07
N LEU A 75 -4.14 -8.47 24.78
CA LEU A 75 -4.74 -9.29 23.72
C LEU A 75 -4.05 -10.66 23.57
N LYS A 76 -2.72 -10.71 23.75
CA LYS A 76 -1.95 -11.96 23.66
C LYS A 76 -2.31 -12.95 24.75
N TYR A 77 -2.43 -12.47 25.99
CA TYR A 77 -2.75 -13.30 27.16
C TYR A 77 -4.24 -13.37 27.50
N ASN A 78 -5.10 -12.70 26.73
CA ASN A 78 -6.54 -12.61 26.99
C ASN A 78 -6.87 -11.99 28.36
N LEU A 79 -6.13 -10.94 28.73
CA LEU A 79 -6.27 -10.18 29.99
C LEU A 79 -6.87 -8.81 29.70
N MET A 80 -8.12 -8.78 29.23
CA MET A 80 -8.79 -7.54 28.81
C MET A 80 -9.54 -6.88 29.97
N ASN A 81 -9.42 -5.56 30.09
CA ASN A 81 -10.26 -4.71 30.94
C ASN A 81 -11.39 -4.10 30.11
N GLU A 82 -12.38 -3.52 30.79
CA GLU A 82 -13.58 -2.92 30.18
C GLU A 82 -13.23 -1.87 29.11
N SER A 83 -12.30 -0.96 29.40
CA SER A 83 -11.86 0.07 28.44
C SER A 83 -11.26 -0.50 27.13
N ILE A 84 -10.51 -1.61 27.20
CA ILE A 84 -9.98 -2.25 25.99
C ILE A 84 -11.09 -2.96 25.23
N TYR A 85 -12.06 -3.58 25.93
CA TYR A 85 -13.23 -4.16 25.28
C TYR A 85 -14.00 -3.10 24.50
N ASP A 86 -14.33 -1.97 25.13
CA ASP A 86 -15.08 -0.89 24.49
C ASP A 86 -14.36 -0.36 23.25
N SER A 87 -13.04 -0.16 23.36
CA SER A 87 -12.21 0.31 22.25
C SER A 87 -12.21 -0.69 21.07
N ILE A 88 -12.11 -1.99 21.35
CA ILE A 88 -12.12 -3.03 20.33
C ILE A 88 -13.51 -3.16 19.67
N TYR A 89 -14.58 -3.09 20.45
CA TYR A 89 -15.95 -3.15 19.91
C TYR A 89 -16.25 -1.92 19.06
N ALA A 90 -15.89 -0.72 19.53
CA ALA A 90 -16.03 0.51 18.74
C ALA A 90 -15.26 0.42 17.41
N PHE A 91 -14.03 -0.11 17.44
CA PHE A 91 -13.26 -0.33 16.21
C PHE A 91 -13.86 -1.42 15.31
N THR A 92 -14.44 -2.47 15.91
CA THR A 92 -15.14 -3.53 15.16
C THR A 92 -16.38 -2.99 14.44
N ASP A 93 -17.16 -2.14 15.12
CA ASP A 93 -18.34 -1.50 14.54
C ASP A 93 -17.94 -0.57 13.39
N TYR A 94 -16.87 0.21 13.57
CA TYR A 94 -16.26 1.01 12.49
C TYR A 94 -15.86 0.13 11.29
N LEU A 95 -15.10 -0.94 11.52
CA LEU A 95 -14.67 -1.84 10.45
C LEU A 95 -15.87 -2.44 9.71
N GLN A 96 -16.88 -2.89 10.43
CA GLN A 96 -18.08 -3.47 9.85
C GLN A 96 -18.83 -2.45 8.98
N HIS A 97 -18.99 -1.23 9.48
CA HIS A 97 -19.68 -0.16 8.76
C HIS A 97 -18.96 0.15 7.44
N GLU A 98 -17.66 0.42 7.51
CA GLU A 98 -16.85 0.79 6.34
C GLU A 98 -16.74 -0.34 5.31
N MET A 99 -16.57 -1.58 5.77
CA MET A 99 -16.52 -2.74 4.87
C MET A 99 -17.85 -2.92 4.11
N MET A 100 -18.98 -2.77 4.80
CA MET A 100 -20.30 -2.93 4.20
C MET A 100 -20.71 -1.76 3.30
N ASN A 101 -20.10 -0.57 3.47
CA ASN A 101 -20.28 0.55 2.56
C ASN A 101 -19.53 0.32 1.23
N LYS A 102 -18.38 -0.34 1.27
CA LYS A 102 -17.54 -0.57 0.07
C LYS A 102 -17.84 -1.87 -0.67
N LEU A 103 -18.25 -2.93 0.04
CA LEU A 103 -18.39 -4.27 -0.52
C LEU A 103 -19.71 -4.92 -0.12
N ASP A 104 -20.28 -5.71 -1.02
CA ASP A 104 -21.44 -6.56 -0.71
C ASP A 104 -21.02 -7.79 0.12
N ARG A 105 -21.97 -8.32 0.91
CA ARG A 105 -21.82 -9.52 1.73
C ARG A 105 -21.34 -10.72 0.94
N ARG A 106 -21.75 -10.83 -0.33
CA ARG A 106 -21.32 -11.92 -1.21
C ARG A 106 -19.86 -11.76 -1.62
N GLN A 107 -19.44 -10.55 -1.97
CA GLN A 107 -18.04 -10.26 -2.33
C GLN A 107 -17.10 -10.57 -1.16
N ILE A 108 -17.43 -10.10 0.05
CA ILE A 108 -16.65 -10.41 1.26
C ILE A 108 -16.56 -11.93 1.50
N LYS A 109 -17.65 -12.66 1.28
CA LYS A 109 -17.66 -14.13 1.41
C LYS A 109 -16.71 -14.77 0.40
N ASP A 110 -16.83 -14.39 -0.87
CA ASP A 110 -16.09 -14.98 -1.98
C ASP A 110 -14.58 -14.65 -1.85
N ASP A 111 -14.23 -13.44 -1.44
CA ASP A 111 -12.84 -13.00 -1.20
C ASP A 111 -12.18 -13.78 -0.05
N LEU A 112 -12.88 -13.97 1.08
CA LEU A 112 -12.36 -14.76 2.20
C LEU A 112 -12.12 -16.22 1.81
N VAL A 113 -12.99 -16.78 0.96
CA VAL A 113 -12.84 -18.14 0.43
C VAL A 113 -11.65 -18.20 -0.53
N LEU A 114 -11.49 -17.22 -1.42
CA LEU A 114 -10.37 -17.14 -2.35
C LEU A 114 -9.04 -17.05 -1.60
N MET A 115 -8.93 -16.16 -0.61
CA MET A 115 -7.76 -16.05 0.26
C MET A 115 -7.42 -17.37 0.96
N PHE A 116 -8.44 -18.13 1.37
CA PHE A 116 -8.23 -19.44 1.98
C PHE A 116 -7.70 -20.47 0.96
N ILE A 117 -8.24 -20.48 -0.25
CA ILE A 117 -7.76 -21.33 -1.35
C ILE A 117 -6.29 -21.01 -1.67
N GLU A 118 -5.91 -19.74 -1.70
CA GLU A 118 -4.52 -19.32 -1.88
C GLU A 118 -3.60 -19.86 -0.78
N LYS A 119 -4.08 -19.97 0.47
CA LYS A 119 -3.34 -20.63 1.55
C LYS A 119 -3.20 -22.13 1.37
N VAL A 120 -4.23 -22.80 0.88
CA VAL A 120 -4.15 -24.23 0.54
C VAL A 120 -3.04 -24.44 -0.50
N HIS A 121 -3.01 -23.62 -1.56
CA HIS A 121 -1.98 -23.73 -2.60
C HIS A 121 -0.58 -23.36 -2.13
N SER A 122 -0.44 -22.31 -1.31
CA SER A 122 0.85 -21.84 -0.81
C SER A 122 1.42 -22.67 0.35
N TYR A 123 0.60 -23.52 1.00
CA TYR A 123 1.05 -24.37 2.09
C TYR A 123 2.20 -25.29 1.68
N LYS A 124 3.30 -25.26 2.44
CA LYS A 124 4.43 -26.17 2.30
C LYS A 124 4.64 -26.88 3.63
N LYS A 125 4.55 -28.21 3.61
CA LYS A 125 4.83 -29.03 4.80
C LYS A 125 6.33 -28.99 5.10
N LYS A 126 6.73 -28.10 6.01
CA LYS A 126 8.14 -27.90 6.40
C LYS A 126 8.64 -28.94 7.41
N SER A 127 7.74 -29.51 8.21
CA SER A 127 8.08 -30.56 9.17
C SER A 127 6.85 -31.40 9.52
N VAL A 128 7.08 -32.57 10.12
CA VAL A 128 6.02 -33.48 10.60
C VAL A 128 5.14 -32.82 11.67
N LYS A 129 5.67 -31.82 12.40
CA LYS A 129 4.96 -31.13 13.50
C LYS A 129 4.09 -29.95 13.04
N VAL A 130 4.25 -29.48 11.79
CA VAL A 130 3.50 -28.33 11.27
C VAL A 130 2.40 -28.82 10.33
N ASN A 131 1.23 -29.05 10.91
CA ASN A 131 0.02 -29.41 10.18
C ASN A 131 -0.63 -28.16 9.56
N PHE A 132 -1.52 -28.39 8.60
CA PHE A 132 -2.22 -27.30 7.92
C PHE A 132 -3.03 -26.42 8.90
N ASP A 133 -3.66 -27.00 9.91
CA ASP A 133 -4.39 -26.28 10.98
C ASP A 133 -3.53 -25.21 11.65
N THR A 134 -2.33 -25.60 12.07
CA THR A 134 -1.38 -24.69 12.74
C THR A 134 -0.89 -23.60 11.80
N TYR A 135 -0.69 -23.96 10.52
CA TYR A 135 -0.29 -23.00 9.50
C TYR A 135 -1.36 -21.94 9.25
N ILE A 136 -2.62 -22.35 9.03
CA ILE A 136 -3.75 -21.45 8.80
C ILE A 136 -4.00 -20.57 10.02
N SER A 137 -4.06 -21.15 11.23
CA SER A 137 -4.29 -20.40 12.47
C SER A 137 -3.22 -19.34 12.75
N ASN A 138 -1.98 -19.57 12.29
CA ASN A 138 -0.87 -18.63 12.47
C ASN A 138 -0.70 -17.62 11.34
N SER A 139 -1.32 -17.81 10.17
CA SER A 139 -1.04 -16.95 9.01
C SER A 139 -2.27 -16.19 8.51
N PHE A 140 -3.46 -16.80 8.55
CA PHE A 140 -4.65 -16.29 7.87
C PHE A 140 -5.07 -14.87 8.34
N HIS A 141 -4.86 -14.55 9.62
CA HIS A 141 -5.16 -13.23 10.17
C HIS A 141 -4.31 -12.11 9.54
N HIS A 142 -3.11 -12.39 9.04
CA HIS A 142 -2.30 -11.40 8.31
C HIS A 142 -2.88 -11.09 6.92
N ASP A 143 -3.46 -12.08 6.25
CA ASP A 143 -4.09 -11.86 4.95
C ASP A 143 -5.40 -11.11 5.11
N VAL A 144 -6.20 -11.46 6.13
CA VAL A 144 -7.40 -10.69 6.50
C VAL A 144 -7.03 -9.24 6.86
N PHE A 145 -5.96 -9.03 7.63
CA PHE A 145 -5.45 -7.69 7.92
C PHE A 145 -5.08 -6.94 6.64
N THR A 146 -4.34 -7.57 5.74
CA THR A 146 -3.91 -6.97 4.47
C THR A 146 -5.11 -6.65 3.58
N TYR A 147 -6.12 -7.52 3.56
CA TYR A 147 -7.38 -7.32 2.84
C TYR A 147 -8.13 -6.11 3.38
N ILE A 148 -8.28 -5.99 4.71
CA ILE A 148 -8.89 -4.81 5.35
C ILE A 148 -8.08 -3.55 5.02
N GLN A 149 -6.75 -3.59 5.14
CA GLN A 149 -5.86 -2.48 4.79
C GLN A 149 -6.07 -2.03 3.34
N LYS A 150 -6.11 -2.95 2.38
CA LYS A 150 -6.34 -2.63 0.97
C LYS A 150 -7.77 -2.18 0.65
N THR A 151 -8.75 -2.58 1.44
CA THR A 151 -10.15 -2.23 1.14
C THR A 151 -10.50 -0.88 1.77
N LEU A 152 -10.07 -0.68 3.01
CA LEU A 152 -10.48 0.48 3.81
C LEU A 152 -9.45 1.60 3.79
N PHE A 153 -8.16 1.27 3.88
CA PHE A 153 -7.09 2.21 4.22
C PHE A 153 -6.14 2.53 3.06
N SER A 154 -6.09 1.71 2.00
CA SER A 154 -5.54 2.18 0.74
C SER A 154 -6.60 3.03 0.07
N GLU A 155 -6.46 4.33 0.26
CA GLU A 155 -7.08 5.30 -0.62
C GLU A 155 -6.66 4.94 -2.04
N ASP A 156 -7.58 4.39 -2.81
CA ASP A 156 -7.44 4.39 -4.25
C ASP A 156 -7.40 5.87 -4.63
N ILE A 157 -6.21 6.35 -5.00
CA ILE A 157 -5.92 7.78 -5.28
C ILE A 157 -6.90 8.31 -6.35
N LEU A 158 -7.50 7.41 -7.13
CA LEU A 158 -8.49 7.69 -8.16
C LEU A 158 -9.95 7.75 -7.65
N TRP A 159 -10.23 7.24 -6.45
CA TRP A 159 -11.55 7.18 -5.79
C TRP A 159 -11.65 8.01 -4.51
N VAL A 160 -10.57 8.70 -4.08
CA VAL A 160 -10.70 9.78 -3.09
C VAL A 160 -11.75 10.76 -3.64
N GLU A 161 -12.90 10.71 -3.00
CA GLU A 161 -14.21 11.09 -3.50
C GLU A 161 -14.25 12.44 -4.20
N ASN A 162 -14.70 12.39 -5.45
CA ASN A 162 -15.37 13.49 -6.12
C ASN A 162 -16.45 14.13 -5.21
N ASP A 163 -17.08 13.38 -4.30
CA ASP A 163 -18.09 13.89 -3.37
C ASP A 163 -17.51 14.85 -2.32
N ARG A 164 -16.30 14.59 -1.78
CA ARG A 164 -15.63 15.58 -0.90
C ARG A 164 -15.21 16.83 -1.64
N LEU A 165 -14.80 16.70 -2.90
CA LEU A 165 -14.50 17.83 -3.77
C LEU A 165 -15.76 18.62 -4.13
N THR A 166 -16.88 17.94 -4.38
CA THR A 166 -18.15 18.59 -4.76
C THR A 166 -18.78 19.30 -3.56
N ASP A 167 -18.77 18.70 -2.37
CA ASP A 167 -19.22 19.36 -1.14
C ASP A 167 -18.30 20.52 -0.71
N LEU A 168 -16.99 20.42 -0.97
CA LEU A 168 -16.09 21.58 -0.77
C LEU A 168 -16.40 22.67 -1.80
N ILE A 169 -16.59 22.33 -3.07
CA ILE A 169 -16.83 23.29 -4.16
C ILE A 169 -18.21 23.97 -4.01
N GLU A 170 -19.23 23.26 -3.54
CA GLU A 170 -20.58 23.81 -3.33
C GLU A 170 -20.67 24.65 -2.03
N ASN A 171 -19.88 24.33 -1.00
CA ASN A 171 -19.78 25.17 0.21
C ASN A 171 -18.74 26.30 0.12
N ILE A 172 -17.91 26.33 -0.93
CA ILE A 172 -17.05 27.49 -1.30
C ILE A 172 -17.83 28.45 -2.21
N ALA A 173 -19.16 28.52 -2.07
CA ALA A 173 -19.89 29.71 -2.42
C ALA A 173 -19.74 30.73 -1.28
N ILE A 174 -18.74 31.60 -1.43
CA ILE A 174 -18.61 32.92 -0.77
C ILE A 174 -18.10 32.86 0.68
N GLU A 175 -16.78 32.97 0.83
CA GLU A 175 -16.16 34.09 1.57
C GLU A 175 -14.69 34.22 1.13
N ASP A 176 -14.38 35.37 0.54
CA ASP A 176 -13.05 35.82 0.12
C ASP A 176 -12.06 35.80 1.30
N ASP A 177 -11.26 34.73 1.47
CA ASP A 177 -9.87 34.88 1.96
C ASP A 177 -8.98 33.62 1.85
N PHE A 178 -9.31 32.63 1.02
CA PHE A 178 -8.35 31.55 0.73
C PHE A 178 -7.42 31.97 -0.40
N THR A 179 -6.37 32.70 -0.04
CA THR A 179 -5.17 32.76 -0.88
C THR A 179 -4.59 31.35 -0.98
N VAL A 180 -4.87 30.70 -2.11
CA VAL A 180 -4.35 29.40 -2.51
C VAL A 180 -2.81 29.43 -2.41
N PHE A 181 -2.27 28.80 -1.37
CA PHE A 181 -0.83 28.72 -1.12
C PHE A 181 -0.04 28.10 -2.28
N GLU A 182 -0.69 27.26 -3.09
CA GLU A 182 -0.10 26.67 -4.29
C GLU A 182 0.21 27.71 -5.38
N ASP A 183 -0.69 28.67 -5.61
CA ASP A 183 -0.51 29.69 -6.63
C ASP A 183 0.54 30.74 -6.24
N GLN A 184 0.70 30.99 -4.94
CA GLN A 184 1.74 31.90 -4.43
C GLN A 184 3.14 31.28 -4.61
N TYR A 185 3.31 29.98 -4.36
CA TYR A 185 4.57 29.28 -4.59
C TYR A 185 5.01 29.36 -6.06
N TYR A 186 4.10 29.18 -7.02
CA TYR A 186 4.41 29.29 -8.44
C TYR A 186 4.57 30.74 -8.92
N LYS A 187 3.83 31.71 -8.35
CA LYS A 187 3.98 33.15 -8.68
C LYS A 187 5.28 33.72 -8.15
N ASP A 188 5.72 33.33 -6.97
CA ASP A 188 7.01 33.76 -6.41
C ASP A 188 8.19 33.12 -7.18
N MET A 189 8.02 31.90 -7.71
CA MET A 189 9.04 31.22 -8.54
C MET A 189 9.12 31.70 -9.99
N LEU A 190 8.11 32.44 -10.48
CA LEU A 190 8.10 33.05 -11.82
C LEU A 190 8.78 34.41 -11.87
N ASN A 191 8.97 35.05 -10.72
CA ASN A 191 9.59 36.38 -10.59
C ASN A 191 11.09 36.35 -10.30
N ASP A 192 11.66 35.15 -10.11
CA ASP A 192 13.06 34.98 -9.79
C ASP A 192 13.83 34.53 -11.05
N ASP A 193 14.94 35.19 -11.36
CA ASP A 193 15.82 34.92 -12.52
C ASP A 193 16.55 33.56 -12.41
N THR A 194 16.00 32.62 -11.63
CA THR A 194 16.60 31.34 -11.30
C THR A 194 16.21 30.24 -12.28
N LEU A 195 17.09 29.24 -12.43
CA LEU A 195 16.76 28.02 -13.16
C LEU A 195 15.65 27.26 -12.42
N THR A 196 14.41 27.52 -12.83
CA THR A 196 13.20 26.97 -12.20
C THR A 196 13.08 25.46 -12.36
N ILE A 197 12.16 24.84 -11.61
CA ILE A 197 11.80 23.42 -11.74
C ILE A 197 11.37 23.08 -13.19
N ARG A 198 10.84 24.05 -13.94
CA ARG A 198 10.49 23.85 -15.35
C ARG A 198 11.72 23.53 -16.20
N TRP A 199 12.84 24.22 -15.96
CA TRP A 199 14.08 24.00 -16.69
C TRP A 199 14.66 22.61 -16.42
N THR A 200 14.70 22.20 -15.16
CA THR A 200 15.22 20.87 -14.78
C THR A 200 14.33 19.74 -15.34
N ASN A 201 13.03 19.97 -15.44
CA ASN A 201 12.07 19.06 -16.07
C ASN A 201 12.09 19.08 -17.61
N GLY A 202 12.96 19.86 -18.24
CA GLY A 202 13.19 19.81 -19.69
C GLY A 202 12.55 20.95 -20.50
N HIS A 203 11.87 21.91 -19.87
CA HIS A 203 11.52 23.18 -20.51
C HIS A 203 12.76 24.09 -20.57
N CYS A 204 13.72 23.68 -21.39
CA CYS A 204 15.03 24.29 -21.53
C CYS A 204 15.38 24.44 -23.02
N HIS A 205 16.47 25.18 -23.30
CA HIS A 205 17.00 25.32 -24.65
C HIS A 205 17.34 23.95 -25.27
N GLU A 206 17.27 23.84 -26.60
CA GLU A 206 17.35 22.54 -27.30
C GLU A 206 18.61 21.74 -26.97
N ALA A 207 19.74 22.44 -26.84
CA ALA A 207 21.02 21.85 -26.43
C ALA A 207 20.99 21.09 -25.09
N PHE A 208 20.01 21.38 -24.22
CA PHE A 208 19.85 20.72 -22.91
C PHE A 208 18.70 19.69 -22.89
N LYS A 209 17.91 19.57 -23.96
CA LYS A 209 16.80 18.60 -24.05
C LYS A 209 17.30 17.16 -24.03
N ALA A 210 18.49 16.91 -24.60
CA ALA A 210 19.11 15.59 -24.65
C ALA A 210 19.55 15.05 -23.28
N LEU A 211 19.64 15.92 -22.26
CA LEU A 211 20.00 15.53 -20.90
C LEU A 211 18.82 14.88 -20.18
N SER A 212 19.10 14.03 -19.19
CA SER A 212 18.06 13.60 -18.25
C SER A 212 17.73 14.71 -17.24
N VAL A 213 16.57 14.62 -16.60
CA VAL A 213 16.19 15.52 -15.48
C VAL A 213 17.25 15.50 -14.39
N PHE A 214 17.78 14.30 -14.12
CA PHE A 214 18.83 14.08 -13.14
C PHE A 214 20.14 14.81 -13.50
N ASP A 215 20.56 14.70 -14.76
CA ASP A 215 21.79 15.34 -15.24
C ASP A 215 21.65 16.88 -15.28
N ARG A 216 20.47 17.40 -15.65
CA ARG A 216 20.14 18.83 -15.55
C ARG A 216 20.19 19.34 -14.12
N ASN A 217 19.68 18.58 -13.16
CA ASN A 217 19.76 18.93 -11.74
C ASN A 217 21.22 19.03 -11.27
N ILE A 218 22.09 18.11 -11.68
CA ILE A 218 23.53 18.19 -11.36
C ILE A 218 24.13 19.47 -11.95
N LEU A 219 23.82 19.82 -13.20
CA LEU A 219 24.33 21.05 -13.82
C LEU A 219 23.83 22.31 -13.12
N LYS A 220 22.55 22.36 -12.73
CA LYS A 220 21.99 23.46 -11.96
C LYS A 220 22.74 23.62 -10.64
N LEU A 221 22.79 22.56 -9.82
CA LEU A 221 23.44 22.62 -8.50
C LEU A 221 24.91 23.02 -8.59
N HIS A 222 25.62 22.56 -9.62
CA HIS A 222 27.04 22.84 -9.78
C HIS A 222 27.32 24.24 -10.36
N TYR A 223 26.67 24.60 -11.46
CA TYR A 223 26.99 25.83 -12.20
C TYR A 223 26.15 27.03 -11.78
N TRP A 224 24.91 26.83 -11.36
CA TRP A 224 24.02 27.88 -10.88
C TRP A 224 24.19 28.10 -9.39
N ASP A 225 23.97 27.05 -8.58
CA ASP A 225 24.03 27.14 -7.11
C ASP A 225 25.47 27.09 -6.54
N LYS A 226 26.48 26.95 -7.42
CA LYS A 226 27.93 26.95 -7.09
C LYS A 226 28.35 25.92 -6.06
N LEU A 227 27.64 24.80 -5.98
CA LEU A 227 27.95 23.72 -5.03
C LEU A 227 29.09 22.84 -5.54
N SER A 228 29.89 22.31 -4.60
CA SER A 228 30.95 21.37 -4.92
C SER A 228 30.38 19.99 -5.28
N ASP A 229 31.10 19.21 -6.10
CA ASP A 229 30.68 17.84 -6.45
C ASP A 229 30.51 16.96 -5.20
N GLY A 230 31.28 17.21 -4.12
CA GLY A 230 31.13 16.51 -2.85
C GLY A 230 29.82 16.85 -2.14
N THR A 231 29.49 18.14 -2.04
CA THR A 231 28.23 18.59 -1.44
C THR A 231 27.02 18.08 -2.22
N ILE A 232 27.09 18.06 -3.55
CA ILE A 232 26.04 17.50 -4.41
C ILE A 232 25.92 15.99 -4.19
N ALA A 233 27.04 15.29 -4.08
CA ALA A 233 27.05 13.85 -3.80
C ALA A 233 26.38 13.52 -2.46
N ASP A 234 26.64 14.30 -1.42
CA ASP A 234 26.01 14.15 -0.11
C ASP A 234 24.49 14.40 -0.18
N MET A 235 24.05 15.50 -0.81
CA MET A 235 22.62 15.81 -0.97
C MET A 235 21.85 14.74 -1.75
N MET A 236 22.49 14.16 -2.76
CA MET A 236 21.86 13.15 -3.63
C MET A 236 22.10 11.72 -3.15
N CYS A 237 22.81 11.52 -2.03
CA CYS A 237 23.19 10.21 -1.49
C CYS A 237 23.93 9.32 -2.51
N LEU A 238 24.90 9.89 -3.23
CA LEU A 238 25.69 9.21 -4.25
C LEU A 238 27.19 9.34 -4.01
N HIS A 239 27.97 8.53 -4.71
CA HIS A 239 29.43 8.66 -4.69
C HIS A 239 29.88 9.88 -5.52
N ILE A 240 30.86 10.66 -5.01
CA ILE A 240 31.37 11.88 -5.67
C ILE A 240 31.82 11.66 -7.12
N ASN A 241 32.51 10.54 -7.40
CA ASN A 241 32.93 10.19 -8.77
C ASN A 241 31.74 10.01 -9.73
N THR A 242 30.57 9.59 -9.24
CA THR A 242 29.36 9.46 -10.05
C THR A 242 28.86 10.84 -10.47
N ILE A 243 28.80 11.81 -9.55
CA ILE A 243 28.45 13.19 -9.85
C ILE A 243 29.44 13.80 -10.83
N TYR A 244 30.74 13.67 -10.57
CA TYR A 244 31.80 14.17 -11.45
C TYR A 244 31.69 13.62 -12.88
N THR A 245 31.54 12.29 -13.01
CA THR A 245 31.47 11.62 -14.32
C THR A 245 30.22 12.04 -15.09
N ARG A 246 29.07 12.11 -14.43
CA ARG A 246 27.81 12.53 -15.07
C ARG A 246 27.83 14.00 -15.45
N ARG A 247 28.35 14.87 -14.59
CA ARG A 247 28.52 16.30 -14.88
C ARG A 247 29.36 16.49 -16.15
N ARG A 248 30.52 15.85 -16.22
CA ARG A 248 31.43 15.97 -17.37
C ARG A 248 30.78 15.49 -18.67
N LYS A 249 30.17 14.29 -18.65
CA LYS A 249 29.43 13.78 -19.81
C LYS A 249 28.30 14.71 -20.26
N SER A 250 27.59 15.31 -19.31
CA SER A 250 26.51 16.24 -19.61
C SER A 250 27.01 17.52 -20.27
N VAL A 251 28.15 18.04 -19.81
CA VAL A 251 28.81 19.19 -20.44
C VAL A 251 29.29 18.84 -21.86
N ASP A 252 29.92 17.68 -22.04
CA ASP A 252 30.39 17.24 -23.36
C ASP A 252 29.22 17.12 -24.36
N LEU A 253 28.08 16.59 -23.93
CA LEU A 253 26.87 16.49 -24.74
C LEU A 253 26.30 17.86 -25.11
N VAL A 254 26.18 18.77 -24.14
CA VAL A 254 25.68 20.13 -24.39
C VAL A 254 26.62 20.88 -25.34
N GLN A 255 27.94 20.72 -25.20
CA GLN A 255 28.90 21.34 -26.11
C GLN A 255 28.80 20.81 -27.53
N ALA A 256 28.60 19.50 -27.70
CA ALA A 256 28.39 18.90 -29.02
C ALA A 256 27.10 19.44 -29.68
N GLU A 257 26.00 19.53 -28.93
CA GLU A 257 24.73 20.06 -29.43
C GLU A 257 24.81 21.55 -29.76
N LEU A 258 25.44 22.36 -28.91
CA LEU A 258 25.67 23.78 -29.21
C LEU A 258 26.53 23.96 -30.46
N ALA A 259 27.57 23.15 -30.64
CA ALA A 259 28.40 23.19 -31.84
C ALA A 259 27.64 22.78 -33.11
N TYR A 260 26.68 21.85 -32.99
CA TYR A 260 25.79 21.46 -34.08
C TYR A 260 24.83 22.60 -34.45
N LEU A 261 24.10 23.14 -33.48
CA LEU A 261 23.13 24.23 -33.68
C LEU A 261 23.81 25.49 -34.25
N LEU A 262 25.02 25.80 -33.78
CA LEU A 262 25.79 26.92 -34.33
C LEU A 262 26.14 26.69 -35.80
N LYS A 263 26.51 25.47 -36.22
CA LYS A 263 26.81 25.18 -37.64
C LYS A 263 25.59 25.31 -38.54
N GLU A 264 24.40 24.92 -38.07
CA GLU A 264 23.16 25.09 -38.84
C GLU A 264 22.75 26.56 -38.99
N SER A 265 23.07 27.41 -38.01
CA SER A 265 22.74 28.85 -38.07
C SER A 265 23.60 29.70 -39.03
N TYR A 266 24.67 29.13 -39.61
CA TYR A 266 25.54 29.78 -40.61
C TYR A 266 25.39 29.20 -42.03
N VAL A 267 24.40 28.34 -42.27
CA VAL A 267 23.99 27.84 -43.59
C VAL A 267 22.69 28.54 -44.00
#